data_AF-A0A920DPE0-F1
#
_entry.id   AF-A0A920DPE0-F1
#
_cell.length_a   1.000
_cell.length_b   1.000
_cell.length_c   1.000
_cell.angle_alpha   90.00
_cell.angle_beta   90.00
_cell.angle_gamma   90.00
#
_symmetry.space_group_name_H-M   'P 1'
#
loop_
_entity.id
_entity.type
_entity.pdbx_description
1 polymer ?
#
loop_
_entity_poly.entity_id
_entity_poly.type
_entity_poly.pdbx_seq_one_letter_code
_entity_poly.pdbx_strand_id
1 'polypeptide(L)'
;MKNFKKINELFSNITKQIYKRHDNNFLIILDNWKLIVGNHLSNKSFPKKLNKDNTLIVMVDNEYLLDFQYQTENFKKKINALLESNTICKIKY
;
A
#
# COMPACT_ATOMS: atom_id res chain seq x y z
N MET A 1 -28.02 -4.55 -28.34
CA MET A 1 -26.58 -4.83 -28.09
C MET A 1 -25.67 -3.59 -27.90
N LYS A 2 -26.00 -2.39 -28.41
CA LYS A 2 -25.14 -1.18 -28.23
C LYS A 2 -24.94 -0.75 -26.75
N ASN A 3 -25.94 -0.94 -25.89
CA ASN A 3 -25.88 -0.52 -24.49
C ASN A 3 -24.94 -1.39 -23.64
N PHE A 4 -24.92 -2.70 -23.86
CA PHE A 4 -23.99 -3.62 -23.19
C PHE A 4 -22.53 -3.31 -23.51
N LYS A 5 -22.24 -2.90 -24.76
CA LYS A 5 -20.88 -2.52 -25.17
C LYS A 5 -20.39 -1.27 -24.41
N LYS A 6 -21.25 -0.24 -24.28
CA LYS A 6 -20.95 0.98 -23.50
C LYS A 6 -20.71 0.67 -22.01
N ILE A 7 -21.52 -0.22 -21.43
CA ILE A 7 -21.35 -0.65 -20.04
C ILE A 7 -19.99 -1.34 -19.84
N ASN A 8 -19.62 -2.25 -20.73
CA ASN A 8 -18.32 -2.94 -20.66
C ASN A 8 -17.13 -1.99 -20.80
N GLU A 9 -17.23 -1.00 -21.69
CA GLU A 9 -16.21 0.04 -21.86
C GLU A 9 -16.05 0.90 -20.60
N LEU A 10 -17.16 1.31 -19.97
CA LEU A 10 -17.14 2.03 -18.71
C LEU A 10 -16.46 1.22 -17.59
N PHE A 11 -16.84 -0.05 -17.44
CA PHE A 11 -16.22 -0.95 -16.46
C PHE A 11 -14.71 -1.10 -16.70
N SER A 12 -14.28 -1.25 -17.96
CA SER A 12 -12.85 -1.33 -18.30
C SER A 12 -12.10 -0.06 -17.90
N ASN A 13 -12.67 1.12 -18.18
CA ASN A 13 -12.05 2.40 -17.85
C ASN A 13 -11.95 2.63 -16.33
N ILE A 14 -13.01 2.33 -15.58
CA ILE A 14 -13.01 2.39 -14.12
C ILE A 14 -11.93 1.46 -13.56
N THR A 15 -11.88 0.22 -14.05
CA THR A 15 -10.91 -0.79 -13.62
C THR A 15 -9.47 -0.33 -13.85
N LYS A 16 -9.16 0.24 -15.03
CA LYS A 16 -7.83 0.80 -15.34
C LYS A 16 -7.44 1.94 -14.40
N GLN A 17 -8.38 2.84 -14.09
CA GLN A 17 -8.11 3.94 -13.16
C GLN A 17 -7.83 3.44 -11.75
N ILE A 18 -8.58 2.43 -11.28
CA ILE A 18 -8.35 1.79 -9.98
C ILE A 18 -6.96 1.16 -9.91
N TYR A 19 -6.56 0.38 -10.94
CA TYR A 19 -5.22 -0.20 -11.00
C TYR A 19 -4.12 0.85 -11.01
N LYS A 20 -4.26 1.91 -11.83
CA LYS A 20 -3.29 3.00 -11.87
C LYS A 20 -3.14 3.70 -10.51
N ARG A 21 -4.25 3.93 -9.80
CA ARG A 21 -4.22 4.52 -8.45
C ARG A 21 -3.52 3.60 -7.46
N HIS A 22 -3.78 2.30 -7.54
CA HIS A 22 -3.18 1.30 -6.68
C HIS A 22 -1.65 1.21 -6.87
N ASP A 23 -1.18 1.19 -8.12
CA ASP A 23 0.26 1.25 -8.44
C ASP A 23 0.90 2.55 -7.93
N ASN A 24 0.24 3.69 -8.14
CA ASN A 24 0.71 4.98 -7.64
C ASN A 24 0.83 5.00 -6.11
N ASN A 25 -0.16 4.45 -5.40
CA ASN A 25 -0.13 4.38 -3.94
C ASN A 25 1.06 3.56 -3.45
N PHE A 26 1.37 2.45 -4.12
CA PHE A 26 2.55 1.65 -3.77
C PHE A 26 3.85 2.43 -3.99
N LEU A 27 3.98 3.17 -5.10
CA LEU A 27 5.15 4.00 -5.37
C LEU A 27 5.32 5.11 -4.33
N ILE A 28 4.24 5.75 -3.90
CA ILE A 28 4.27 6.77 -2.84
C ILE A 28 4.77 6.16 -1.52
N ILE A 29 4.26 4.98 -1.14
CA ILE A 29 4.71 4.27 0.06
C ILE A 29 6.20 3.94 -0.02
N LEU A 30 6.66 3.47 -1.19
CA LEU A 30 8.04 3.07 -1.42
C LEU A 30 9.00 4.27 -1.26
N ASP A 31 8.69 5.39 -1.91
CA ASP A 31 9.50 6.61 -1.89
C ASP A 31 9.57 7.22 -0.47
N ASN A 32 8.48 7.10 0.30
CA ASN A 32 8.37 7.67 1.64
C ASN A 32 8.66 6.66 2.77
N TRP A 33 9.19 5.47 2.45
CA TRP A 33 9.30 4.37 3.42
C TRP A 33 10.06 4.77 4.69
N LYS A 34 11.19 5.45 4.52
CA LYS A 34 12.01 5.95 5.63
C LYS A 34 11.26 6.91 6.55
N LEU A 35 10.38 7.76 6.00
CA LEU A 35 9.54 8.66 6.80
C LEU A 35 8.45 7.91 7.58
N ILE A 36 7.93 6.83 6.98
CA ILE A 36 6.91 5.97 7.60
C ILE A 36 7.50 5.22 8.80
N VAL A 37 8.57 4.44 8.58
CA VAL A 37 9.11 3.52 9.60
C VAL A 37 10.23 4.10 10.45
N GLY A 38 10.80 5.24 10.04
CA GLY A 38 11.92 5.89 10.70
C GLY A 38 13.28 5.26 10.37
N ASN A 39 14.36 5.97 10.71
CA ASN A 39 15.73 5.59 10.36
C ASN A 39 16.08 4.17 10.85
N HIS A 40 15.64 3.81 12.06
CA HIS A 40 15.97 2.54 12.70
C HIS A 40 15.50 1.32 11.89
N LEU A 41 14.28 1.38 11.33
CA LEU A 41 13.67 0.26 10.60
C LEU A 41 13.78 0.40 9.09
N SER A 42 14.12 1.58 8.56
CA SER A 42 14.16 1.85 7.12
C SER A 42 15.16 0.99 6.35
N ASN A 43 16.26 0.60 6.99
CA ASN A 43 17.28 -0.27 6.40
C ASN A 43 17.09 -1.76 6.76
N LYS A 44 16.07 -2.07 7.58
CA LYS A 44 15.78 -3.41 8.13
C LYS A 44 14.43 -3.94 7.67
N SER A 45 13.71 -3.15 6.89
CA SER A 45 12.42 -3.48 6.35
C SER A 45 12.21 -2.82 5.00
N PHE A 46 11.42 -3.45 4.13
CA PHE A 46 11.16 -2.93 2.80
C PHE A 46 9.74 -3.29 2.32
N PRO A 47 8.99 -2.34 1.70
CA PRO A 47 7.70 -2.63 1.09
C PRO A 47 7.87 -3.51 -0.14
N LYS A 48 7.41 -4.77 -0.08
CA LYS A 48 7.51 -5.71 -1.21
C LYS A 48 6.44 -5.48 -2.26
N LYS A 49 5.18 -5.31 -1.82
CA LYS A 49 4.03 -5.10 -2.70
C LYS A 49 2.82 -4.57 -1.93
N LEU A 50 1.95 -3.85 -2.63
CA LEU A 50 0.58 -3.62 -2.20
C LEU A 50 -0.32 -4.62 -2.95
N ASN A 51 -1.15 -5.39 -2.26
CA ASN A 51 -2.10 -6.30 -2.91
C ASN A 51 -3.42 -5.58 -3.21
N LYS A 52 -4.27 -6.19 -4.06
CA LYS A 52 -5.59 -5.64 -4.44
C LYS A 52 -6.53 -5.41 -3.24
N ASP A 53 -6.35 -6.19 -2.17
CA ASP A 53 -7.09 -6.02 -0.91
C ASP A 53 -6.53 -4.91 -0.02
N ASN A 54 -5.74 -4.00 -0.60
CA ASN A 54 -4.96 -2.96 0.07
C ASN A 54 -4.18 -3.47 1.30
N THR A 55 -3.65 -4.68 1.19
CA THR A 55 -2.74 -5.25 2.18
C THR A 55 -1.31 -4.98 1.72
N LEU A 56 -0.57 -4.21 2.51
CA LEU A 56 0.84 -3.96 2.27
C LEU A 56 1.65 -5.17 2.77
N ILE A 57 2.41 -5.79 1.89
CA ILE A 57 3.37 -6.84 2.24
C ILE A 57 4.73 -6.18 2.40
N VAL A 58 5.33 -6.38 3.56
CA VAL A 58 6.63 -5.84 3.95
C VAL A 58 7.55 -7.03 4.18
N MET A 59 8.83 -6.91 3.82
CA MET A 59 9.86 -7.83 4.30
C MET A 59 10.57 -7.15 5.47
N VAL A 60 10.78 -7.87 6.57
CA VAL A 60 11.41 -7.34 7.78
C VAL A 60 12.50 -8.32 8.22
N ASP A 61 13.66 -7.81 8.59
CA ASP A 61 14.72 -8.61 9.18
C ASP A 61 14.21 -9.24 10.49
N ASN A 62 14.44 -10.55 10.67
CA ASN A 62 13.88 -11.31 11.80
C ASN A 62 14.20 -10.69 13.17
N GLU A 63 15.40 -10.14 13.34
CA GLU A 63 15.86 -9.49 14.57
C GLU A 63 14.99 -8.29 14.97
N TYR A 64 14.32 -7.64 14.01
CA TYR A 64 13.51 -6.43 14.19
C TYR A 64 12.01 -6.70 14.06
N LEU A 65 11.60 -7.96 13.91
CA LEU A 65 10.21 -8.35 13.66
C LEU A 65 9.27 -7.87 14.77
N LEU A 66 9.68 -8.03 16.03
CA LEU A 66 8.90 -7.62 17.19
C LEU A 66 8.74 -6.09 17.28
N ASP A 67 9.82 -5.35 17.05
CA ASP A 67 9.80 -3.88 17.04
C ASP A 67 8.91 -3.35 15.93
N PHE A 68 8.98 -3.98 14.75
CA PHE A 68 8.15 -3.66 13.62
C PHE A 68 6.67 -3.95 13.90
N GLN A 69 6.36 -5.12 14.48
CA GLN A 69 5.01 -5.52 14.86
C GLN A 69 4.40 -4.52 15.85
N TYR A 70 5.15 -4.13 16.88
CA TYR A 70 4.68 -3.18 17.90
C TYR A 70 4.28 -1.83 17.30
N GLN A 71 4.98 -1.38 16.26
CA GLN A 71 4.73 -0.10 15.60
C GLN A 71 3.80 -0.17 14.39
N THR A 72 3.32 -1.36 14.02
CA THR A 72 2.58 -1.59 12.77
C THR A 72 1.33 -0.70 12.63
N GLU A 73 0.55 -0.52 13.70
CA GLU A 73 -0.62 0.36 13.66
C GLU A 73 -0.25 1.84 13.48
N ASN A 74 0.90 2.27 14.00
CA ASN A 74 1.41 3.61 13.77
C ASN A 74 1.82 3.80 12.30
N PHE A 75 2.51 2.81 11.71
CA PHE A 75 2.87 2.85 10.29
C PHE A 75 1.63 2.90 9.41
N LYS A 76 0.61 2.09 9.72
CA LYS A 76 -0.67 2.12 9.00
C LYS A 76 -1.32 3.51 9.03
N LYS A 77 -1.33 4.18 10.18
CA LYS A 77 -1.85 5.56 10.30
C LYS A 77 -1.05 6.55 9.44
N LYS A 78 0.28 6.50 9.51
CA LYS A 78 1.16 7.36 8.71
C LYS A 78 0.96 7.16 7.20
N ILE A 79 0.84 5.92 6.75
CA ILE A 79 0.61 5.61 5.34
C ILE A 79 -0.76 6.15 4.89
N ASN A 80 -1.82 5.92 5.66
CA ASN A 80 -3.15 6.41 5.30
C ASN A 80 -3.23 7.94 5.32
N ALA A 81 -2.51 8.60 6.22
CA ALA A 81 -2.36 10.06 6.18
C ALA A 81 -1.62 10.52 4.91
N LEU A 82 -0.53 9.86 4.54
CA LEU A 82 0.26 10.18 3.35
C LEU A 82 -0.54 10.01 2.05
N LEU A 83 -1.41 8.99 2.00
CA LEU A 83 -2.26 8.71 0.84
C LEU A 83 -3.59 9.49 0.86
N GLU A 84 -3.79 10.38 1.84
CA GLU A 84 -5.03 11.13 2.08
C GLU A 84 -6.29 10.24 2.01
N SER A 85 -6.17 8.99 2.49
CA SER A 85 -7.20 7.98 2.34
C SER A 85 -7.01 6.81 3.31
N ASN A 86 -8.11 6.17 3.71
CA ASN A 86 -8.07 4.91 4.46
C ASN A 86 -7.80 3.71 3.53
N THR A 87 -6.82 3.85 2.64
CA THR A 87 -6.55 2.84 1.62
C THR A 87 -5.97 1.58 2.24
N ILE A 88 -4.95 1.69 3.09
CA ILE A 88 -4.27 0.52 3.66
C ILE A 88 -5.08 -0.05 4.83
N CYS A 89 -5.58 -1.27 4.62
CA CYS A 89 -6.38 -2.00 5.59
C CYS A 89 -5.52 -2.83 6.54
N LYS A 90 -4.41 -3.38 6.04
CA LYS A 90 -3.54 -4.31 6.77
C LYS A 90 -2.09 -4.23 6.30
N ILE A 91 -1.16 -4.44 7.22
CA ILE A 91 0.26 -4.68 6.92
C ILE A 91 0.55 -6.13 7.31
N LYS A 92 1.24 -6.87 6.43
CA LYS A 92 1.74 -8.23 6.69
C LYS A 92 3.25 -8.20 6.48
N TYR A 93 3.96 -8.92 7.34
CA TYR A 93 5.41 -9.04 7.38
C TYR A 93 5.79 -10.52 7.49
#